data_AF-A0A4S1ZHP9-F1
#
_entry.id   AF-A0A4S1ZHP9-F1
#
_cell.length_a   1.000
_cell.length_b   1.000
_cell.length_c   1.000
_cell.angle_alpha   90.00
_cell.angle_beta   90.00
_cell.angle_gamma   90.00
#
_symmetry.space_group_name_H-M   'P 1'
#
loop_
_entity.id
_entity.type
_entity.pdbx_description
1 polymer ?
#
loop_
_entity_poly.entity_id
_entity_poly.type
_entity_poly.pdbx_seq_one_letter_code
_entity_poly.pdbx_strand_id
1 'polypeptide(L)'
;MSNNTKKHLTDHSSNEMIREAIRAIALKGVVNSQTGAVRGTSKVTGYVAKIHSDESDELFGTIDVQEYADWSIAESDDAKIGYHEGVLLTAIQKDSQGYIIIPKLYSDVLVSKDPETNNEYVTMFSHVDLIQLDSHEKIMVGVREREEYKPDDEDAPDIHELELTGIQTTTEYTKDLAKTIAVTDENAEHVATQVIGNDPDDGLEIKHDVSGKSTSTMTEDDIVLEHDKANVTLDGSQAKMEMGKSAVIAEDGTVYVGSKSGTDDAVLGQQLATILSDLVGYLGQMMTPTMMGPQPPANVLASFIALKAKIQSFASSHSGFLTKKVQIQK
;
A
#
# COMPACT_ATOMS: atom_id res chain seq x y z
N MET A 1 53.12 62.04 40.59
CA MET A 1 51.69 62.19 40.23
C MET A 1 51.14 60.79 39.98
N SER A 2 50.33 60.32 40.93
CA SER A 2 49.70 59.00 40.92
C SER A 2 48.34 59.13 40.24
N ASN A 3 48.15 58.48 39.09
CA ASN A 3 46.83 58.32 38.48
C ASN A 3 46.39 56.87 38.64
N ASN A 4 45.57 56.69 39.68
CA ASN A 4 44.93 55.45 40.05
C ASN A 4 43.69 55.27 39.16
N THR A 5 43.82 54.58 38.03
CA THR A 5 42.68 54.23 37.18
C THR A 5 41.96 53.04 37.81
N LYS A 6 41.04 53.32 38.74
CA LYS A 6 40.09 52.32 39.23
C LYS A 6 39.26 51.81 38.04
N LYS A 7 39.57 50.61 37.56
CA LYS A 7 38.62 49.80 36.76
C LYS A 7 37.38 49.59 37.62
N HIS A 8 36.32 50.34 37.36
CA HIS A 8 34.97 49.91 37.73
C HIS A 8 34.65 48.71 36.83
N LEU A 9 34.89 47.49 37.33
CA LEU A 9 34.14 46.35 36.80
C LEU A 9 32.69 46.63 37.20
N THR A 10 31.85 46.99 36.23
CA THR A 10 30.40 46.91 36.39
C THR A 10 30.10 45.45 36.66
N ASP A 11 29.78 45.16 37.90
CA ASP A 11 29.49 43.82 38.37
C ASP A 11 28.10 43.41 37.83
N HIS A 12 28.06 42.98 36.57
CA HIS A 12 26.84 42.54 35.89
C HIS A 12 26.17 41.39 36.65
N SER A 13 26.93 40.61 37.42
CA SER A 13 26.44 39.56 38.30
C SER A 13 25.51 40.09 39.41
N SER A 14 25.83 41.27 39.96
CA SER A 14 25.03 41.92 40.99
C SER A 14 23.70 42.44 40.44
N ASN A 15 23.69 42.97 39.21
CA ASN A 15 22.45 43.40 38.55
C ASN A 15 21.57 42.22 38.13
N GLU A 16 22.16 41.11 37.70
CA GLU A 16 21.43 39.87 37.43
C GLU A 16 20.85 39.26 38.70
N MET A 17 21.61 39.21 39.80
CA MET A 17 21.11 38.75 41.10
C MET A 17 19.95 39.61 41.60
N ILE A 18 20.02 40.94 41.46
CA ILE A 18 18.92 41.84 41.84
C ILE A 18 17.70 41.61 40.94
N ARG A 19 17.90 41.41 39.63
CA ARG A 19 16.79 41.14 38.69
C ARG A 19 16.11 39.80 38.98
N GLU A 20 16.88 38.75 39.23
CA GLU A 20 16.35 37.44 39.62
C GLU A 20 15.67 37.49 40.99
N ALA A 21 16.19 38.26 41.96
CA ALA A 21 15.56 38.46 43.25
C ALA A 21 14.20 39.18 43.14
N ILE A 22 14.11 40.23 42.33
CA ILE A 22 12.85 40.95 42.06
C ILE A 22 11.86 40.03 41.34
N ARG A 23 12.33 39.24 40.37
CA ARG A 23 11.52 38.26 39.64
C ARG A 23 11.00 37.17 40.58
N ALA A 24 11.82 36.62 41.45
CA ALA A 24 11.43 35.62 42.43
C ALA A 24 10.39 36.14 43.44
N ILE A 25 10.51 37.41 43.85
CA ILE A 25 9.52 38.07 44.73
C ILE A 25 8.20 38.30 43.98
N ALA A 26 8.25 38.76 42.73
CA ALA A 26 7.06 39.01 41.92
C ALA A 26 6.31 37.71 41.55
N LEU A 27 7.04 36.61 41.35
CA LEU A 27 6.47 35.29 41.04
C LEU A 27 6.12 34.48 42.30
N LYS A 28 6.38 35.01 43.50
CA LYS A 28 6.12 34.32 44.76
C LYS A 28 4.63 34.00 44.91
N GLY A 29 4.31 32.71 44.96
CA GLY A 29 2.92 32.23 45.06
C GLY A 29 2.16 32.15 43.72
N VAL A 30 2.83 32.44 42.60
CA VAL A 30 2.35 32.25 41.23
C VAL A 30 3.19 31.21 40.49
N VAL A 31 4.47 31.06 40.80
CA VAL A 31 5.33 30.00 40.27
C VAL A 31 5.97 29.25 41.44
N ASN A 32 5.92 27.92 41.40
CA ASN A 32 6.63 27.09 42.35
C ASN A 32 8.14 27.22 42.08
N SER A 33 8.89 27.72 43.06
CA SER A 33 10.33 27.96 42.92
C SER A 33 11.18 26.70 42.80
N GLN A 34 10.64 25.52 43.15
CA GLN A 34 11.34 24.24 43.04
C GLN A 34 11.09 23.56 41.68
N THR A 35 9.86 23.60 41.19
CA THR A 35 9.47 22.90 39.95
C THR A 35 9.35 23.82 38.74
N GLY A 36 9.38 25.14 38.93
CA GLY A 36 9.16 26.13 37.87
C GLY A 36 7.72 26.16 37.33
N ALA A 37 6.83 25.35 37.88
CA ALA A 37 5.44 25.26 37.44
C ALA A 37 4.63 26.48 37.90
N VAL A 38 3.78 27.00 37.02
CA VAL A 38 2.83 28.06 37.36
C VAL A 38 1.76 27.47 38.29
N ARG A 39 1.26 28.25 39.24
CA ARG A 39 0.26 27.82 40.20
C ARG A 39 -0.99 27.33 39.47
N GLY A 40 -1.39 26.10 39.77
CA GLY A 40 -2.51 25.41 39.12
C GLY A 40 -2.07 24.48 37.99
N THR A 41 -0.86 24.64 37.46
CA THR A 41 -0.29 23.70 36.48
C THR A 41 0.65 22.72 37.18
N SER A 42 0.61 21.46 36.75
CA SER A 42 1.59 20.45 37.12
C SER A 42 2.04 19.71 35.87
N LYS A 43 3.31 19.29 35.89
CA LYS A 43 3.87 18.33 34.94
C LYS A 43 4.37 17.15 35.75
N VAL A 44 3.87 15.98 35.41
CA VAL A 44 4.11 14.74 36.13
C VAL A 44 4.77 13.77 35.17
N THR A 45 5.83 13.11 35.63
CA THR A 45 6.51 12.04 34.89
C THR A 45 6.26 10.73 35.60
N GLY A 46 5.72 9.75 34.89
CA GLY A 46 5.36 8.46 35.47
C GLY A 46 5.24 7.39 34.40
N TYR A 47 4.62 6.26 34.74
CA TYR A 47 4.30 5.19 33.82
C TYR A 47 2.83 4.80 33.89
N VAL A 48 2.29 4.23 32.80
CA VAL A 48 0.91 3.75 32.75
C VAL A 48 0.72 2.55 33.67
N ALA A 49 -0.13 2.69 34.69
CA ALA A 49 -0.41 1.65 35.67
C ALA A 49 -1.66 0.83 35.36
N LYS A 50 -2.67 1.45 34.71
CA LYS A 50 -3.93 0.81 34.30
C LYS A 50 -4.51 1.52 33.09
N ILE A 51 -5.22 0.78 32.24
CA ILE A 51 -5.97 1.31 31.10
C ILE A 51 -7.45 0.99 31.30
N HIS A 52 -8.31 2.00 31.31
CA HIS A 52 -9.75 1.85 31.49
C HIS A 52 -10.43 1.63 30.14
N SER A 53 -10.56 0.36 29.76
CA SER A 53 -11.08 -0.06 28.44
C SER A 53 -12.48 -0.69 28.47
N ASP A 54 -13.11 -0.78 29.64
CA ASP A 54 -14.48 -1.30 29.78
C ASP A 54 -15.49 -0.15 29.70
N GLU A 55 -16.44 -0.20 28.75
CA GLU A 55 -17.49 0.82 28.56
C GLU A 55 -18.39 1.02 29.79
N SER A 56 -18.42 0.05 30.70
CA SER A 56 -19.19 0.13 31.95
C SER A 56 -18.43 0.79 33.10
N ASP A 57 -17.13 1.08 32.93
CA ASP A 57 -16.30 1.79 33.90
C ASP A 57 -16.58 3.31 33.85
N GLU A 58 -16.64 3.95 35.01
CA GLU A 58 -16.81 5.40 35.12
C GLU A 58 -15.63 6.16 34.49
N LEU A 59 -14.44 5.55 34.53
CA LEU A 59 -13.20 6.10 33.98
C LEU A 59 -12.91 5.58 32.56
N PHE A 60 -13.88 5.00 31.86
CA PHE A 60 -13.70 4.50 30.50
C PHE A 60 -13.07 5.55 29.56
N GLY A 61 -12.03 5.15 28.83
CA GLY A 61 -11.27 6.02 27.92
C GLY A 61 -10.06 6.72 28.54
N THR A 62 -9.81 6.52 29.82
CA THR A 62 -8.69 7.13 30.57
C THR A 62 -7.63 6.10 30.98
N ILE A 63 -6.53 6.57 31.55
CA ILE A 63 -5.49 5.73 32.14
C ILE A 63 -5.17 6.15 33.57
N ASP A 64 -4.68 5.21 34.36
CA ASP A 64 -4.03 5.53 35.62
C ASP A 64 -2.52 5.67 35.40
N VAL A 65 -1.91 6.66 36.06
CA VAL A 65 -0.47 6.95 35.96
C VAL A 65 0.15 6.89 37.34
N GLN A 66 1.23 6.12 37.48
CA GLN A 66 2.06 6.11 38.67
C GLN A 66 3.29 6.98 38.44
N GLU A 67 3.47 8.03 39.25
CA GLU A 67 4.66 8.88 39.23
C GLU A 67 5.92 8.06 39.55
N TYR A 68 7.03 8.44 38.92
CA TYR A 68 8.33 8.00 39.43
C TYR A 68 8.58 8.70 40.77
N ALA A 69 8.56 7.92 41.84
CA ALA A 69 8.91 8.43 43.16
C ALA A 69 10.37 8.91 43.15
N ASP A 70 10.59 10.20 43.37
CA ASP A 70 11.95 10.74 43.47
C ASP A 70 12.65 10.14 44.71
N TRP A 71 11.92 9.90 45.81
CA TRP A 71 12.51 9.51 47.10
C TRP A 71 11.94 8.19 47.64
N SER A 72 12.81 7.40 48.28
CA SER A 72 12.53 6.11 48.94
C SER A 72 11.56 6.24 50.12
N ILE A 73 10.28 6.49 49.84
CA ILE A 73 9.21 6.37 50.82
C ILE A 73 8.71 4.94 50.71
N ALA A 74 8.80 4.19 51.81
CA ALA A 74 8.32 2.82 51.87
C ALA A 74 6.84 2.81 51.48
N GLU A 75 6.52 2.12 50.38
CA GLU A 75 5.16 1.82 49.97
C GLU A 75 4.44 1.15 51.16
N SER A 76 3.42 1.80 51.70
CA SER A 76 2.44 1.14 52.54
C SER A 76 1.29 0.70 51.66
N ASP A 77 0.85 -0.55 51.77
CA ASP A 77 -0.18 -1.19 50.94
C ASP A 77 -1.48 -0.36 50.79
N ASP A 78 -1.75 0.58 51.71
CA ASP A 78 -2.98 1.37 51.76
C ASP A 78 -2.88 2.79 51.14
N ALA A 79 -1.70 3.25 50.70
CA ALA A 79 -1.53 4.59 50.13
C ALA A 79 -0.50 4.60 48.99
N LYS A 80 -0.99 4.49 47.74
CA LYS A 80 -0.15 4.71 46.55
C LYS A 80 0.20 6.20 46.47
N ILE A 81 1.44 6.54 46.81
CA ILE A 81 1.95 7.91 46.72
C ILE A 81 2.25 8.19 45.24
N GLY A 82 1.73 9.30 44.71
CA GLY A 82 1.92 9.67 43.30
C GLY A 82 1.10 8.81 42.33
N TYR A 83 -0.08 8.33 42.73
CA TYR A 83 -0.98 7.63 41.82
C TYR A 83 -2.07 8.58 41.32
N HIS A 84 -2.18 8.69 40.00
CA HIS A 84 -3.14 9.54 39.30
C HIS A 84 -4.19 8.64 38.65
N GLU A 85 -5.43 8.77 39.09
CA GLU A 85 -6.56 8.03 38.53
C GLU A 85 -7.27 8.84 37.46
N GLY A 86 -7.62 8.20 36.35
CA GLY A 86 -8.48 8.83 35.35
C GLY A 86 -7.82 9.90 34.48
N VAL A 87 -6.53 9.77 34.17
CA VAL A 87 -5.79 10.69 33.29
C VAL A 87 -6.27 10.55 31.84
N LEU A 88 -6.65 11.66 31.22
CA LEU A 88 -7.20 11.71 29.87
C LEU A 88 -6.11 11.52 28.81
N LEU A 89 -6.40 10.76 27.75
CA LEU A 89 -5.41 10.37 26.75
C LEU A 89 -5.10 11.47 25.72
N THR A 90 -6.04 12.39 25.47
CA THR A 90 -5.85 13.57 24.61
C THR A 90 -6.80 14.71 25.01
N ALA A 91 -6.58 15.93 24.50
CA ALA A 91 -7.33 17.13 24.90
C ALA A 91 -8.80 17.21 24.38
N ILE A 92 -9.26 16.25 23.57
CA ILE A 92 -10.60 16.27 23.00
C ILE A 92 -11.53 15.41 23.85
N GLN A 93 -12.40 16.06 24.63
CA GLN A 93 -13.34 15.43 25.56
C GLN A 93 -14.44 14.61 24.84
N LYS A 94 -14.18 13.34 24.54
CA LYS A 94 -15.10 12.17 24.46
C LYS A 94 -14.39 11.03 23.73
N ASP A 95 -13.78 10.14 24.50
CA ASP A 95 -12.67 9.29 24.09
C ASP A 95 -13.07 7.98 23.39
N SER A 96 -14.12 8.01 22.56
CA SER A 96 -14.48 6.85 21.70
C SER A 96 -14.81 7.19 20.26
N GLN A 97 -14.96 8.47 19.89
CA GLN A 97 -15.51 8.89 18.59
C GLN A 97 -14.63 9.92 17.84
N GLY A 98 -13.30 9.83 17.98
CA GLY A 98 -12.39 10.78 17.35
C GLY A 98 -10.95 10.28 17.19
N TYR A 99 -9.99 11.14 17.54
CA TYR A 99 -8.57 10.82 17.55
C TYR A 99 -8.16 10.29 18.93
N ILE A 100 -7.72 9.04 19.01
CA ILE A 100 -7.23 8.48 20.26
C ILE A 100 -5.89 7.77 20.04
N ILE A 101 -4.97 8.05 20.96
CA ILE A 101 -3.72 7.32 21.08
C ILE A 101 -3.71 6.69 22.46
N ILE A 102 -3.72 5.36 22.52
CA ILE A 102 -3.67 4.61 23.77
C ILE A 102 -2.21 4.20 24.02
N PRO A 103 -1.56 4.76 25.06
CA PRO A 103 -0.23 4.33 25.43
C PRO A 103 -0.25 2.88 25.92
N LYS A 104 0.88 2.20 25.76
CA LYS A 104 1.06 0.84 26.26
C LYS A 104 1.10 0.80 27.78
N LEU A 105 0.61 -0.27 28.40
CA LEU A 105 0.80 -0.51 29.84
C LEU A 105 2.29 -0.47 30.19
N TYR A 106 2.64 0.22 31.29
CA TYR A 106 4.02 0.51 31.72
C TYR A 106 4.82 1.42 30.78
N SER A 107 4.19 2.06 29.79
CA SER A 107 4.84 3.13 29.01
C SER A 107 5.11 4.32 29.92
N ASP A 108 6.32 4.87 29.85
CA ASP A 108 6.63 6.18 30.41
C ASP A 108 5.70 7.23 29.78
N VAL A 109 5.17 8.14 30.59
CA VAL A 109 4.26 9.21 30.19
C VAL A 109 4.62 10.54 30.85
N LEU A 110 4.34 11.62 30.15
CA LEU A 110 4.33 12.97 30.71
C LEU A 110 2.90 13.48 30.77
N VAL A 111 2.42 13.74 31.97
CA VAL A 111 1.08 14.25 32.23
C VAL A 111 1.14 15.74 32.51
N SER A 112 0.25 16.51 31.88
CA SER A 112 0.09 17.95 32.13
C SER A 112 -1.30 18.22 32.68
N LYS A 113 -1.37 19.07 33.71
CA LYS A 113 -2.63 19.49 34.33
C LYS A 113 -3.08 20.86 33.85
N ASP A 114 -4.34 20.94 33.43
CA ASP A 114 -5.02 22.19 33.11
C ASP A 114 -5.37 22.97 34.39
N PRO A 115 -4.91 24.22 34.56
CA PRO A 115 -5.15 25.01 35.76
C PRO A 115 -6.61 25.46 35.94
N GLU A 116 -7.41 25.52 34.87
CA GLU A 116 -8.81 25.96 34.93
C GLU A 116 -9.72 24.79 35.29
N THR A 117 -9.62 23.68 34.55
CA THR A 117 -10.49 22.50 34.75
C THR A 117 -9.96 21.52 35.79
N ASN A 118 -8.67 21.60 36.15
CA ASN A 118 -7.94 20.59 36.93
C ASN A 118 -7.82 19.21 36.26
N ASN A 119 -8.20 19.07 35.00
CA ASN A 119 -8.05 17.84 34.26
C ASN A 119 -6.58 17.54 33.96
N GLU A 120 -6.23 16.26 34.01
CA GLU A 120 -4.89 15.76 33.70
C GLU A 120 -4.90 15.08 32.34
N TYR A 121 -3.92 15.43 31.50
CA TYR A 121 -3.82 14.92 30.14
C TYR A 121 -2.46 14.31 29.89
N VAL A 122 -2.42 13.14 29.25
CA VAL A 122 -1.19 12.58 28.69
C VAL A 122 -0.75 13.47 27.52
N THR A 123 0.48 13.98 27.60
CA THR A 123 1.06 14.86 26.58
C THR A 123 2.22 14.21 25.84
N MET A 124 2.88 13.23 26.45
CA MET A 124 3.92 12.42 25.83
C MET A 124 3.83 11.00 26.37
N PHE A 125 4.23 10.04 25.55
CA PHE A 125 4.33 8.62 25.90
C PHE A 125 5.53 8.00 25.16
N SER A 126 6.16 7.00 25.76
CA SER A 126 7.28 6.28 25.15
C SER A 126 6.82 5.20 24.17
N HIS A 127 5.66 4.56 24.42
CA HIS A 127 5.13 3.46 23.62
C HIS A 127 3.61 3.56 23.47
N VAL A 128 3.11 3.17 22.30
CA VAL A 128 1.68 3.19 21.93
C VAL A 128 1.23 1.78 21.55
N ASP A 129 0.06 1.38 22.03
CA ASP A 129 -0.60 0.13 21.61
C ASP A 129 -1.63 0.37 20.50
N LEU A 130 -2.35 1.50 20.54
CA LEU A 130 -3.40 1.83 19.55
C LEU A 130 -3.30 3.29 19.09
N ILE A 131 -3.42 3.50 17.79
CA ILE A 131 -3.79 4.77 17.18
C ILE A 131 -5.10 4.53 16.44
N GLN A 132 -6.16 5.23 16.82
CA GLN A 132 -7.45 5.16 16.16
C GLN A 132 -7.87 6.54 15.67
N LEU A 133 -8.35 6.56 14.44
CA LEU A 133 -8.84 7.73 13.72
C LEU A 133 -10.30 7.45 13.34
N ASP A 134 -11.26 8.10 14.00
CA ASP A 134 -12.68 8.04 13.64
C ASP A 134 -13.08 9.27 12.81
N SER A 135 -13.61 9.05 11.61
CA SER A 135 -14.04 10.10 10.69
C SER A 135 -15.29 9.66 9.94
N HIS A 136 -16.25 10.58 9.82
CA HIS A 136 -17.51 10.33 9.12
C HIS A 136 -17.39 10.48 7.58
N GLU A 137 -16.32 11.12 7.10
CA GLU A 137 -16.11 11.36 5.67
C GLU A 137 -14.91 10.57 5.16
N LYS A 138 -13.70 10.99 5.56
CA LYS A 138 -12.45 10.32 5.20
C LYS A 138 -11.28 10.73 6.09
N ILE A 139 -10.21 9.95 6.02
CA ILE A 139 -8.91 10.21 6.63
C ILE A 139 -7.84 10.14 5.54
N MET A 140 -6.90 11.08 5.53
CA MET A 140 -5.73 11.03 4.64
C MET A 140 -4.45 10.98 5.47
N VAL A 141 -3.63 9.95 5.26
CA VAL A 141 -2.31 9.79 5.88
C VAL A 141 -1.26 9.72 4.79
N GLY A 142 -0.21 10.52 4.88
CA GLY A 142 0.77 10.59 3.80
C GLY A 142 1.98 11.46 4.09
N VAL A 143 2.93 11.44 3.15
CA VAL A 143 4.13 12.28 3.12
C VAL A 143 4.06 13.17 1.89
N ARG A 144 4.42 14.44 2.06
CA ARG A 144 4.59 15.40 0.95
C ARG A 144 5.99 15.97 1.01
N GLU A 145 6.67 15.97 -0.12
CA GLU A 145 8.00 16.58 -0.22
C GLU A 145 7.88 18.09 -0.43
N ARG A 146 8.76 18.82 0.24
CA ARG A 146 8.97 20.26 0.07
C ARG A 146 10.38 20.50 -0.45
N GLU A 147 10.59 21.65 -1.08
CA GLU A 147 11.92 22.08 -1.51
C GLU A 147 12.94 22.04 -0.37
N GLU A 148 14.21 21.87 -0.71
CA GLU A 148 15.28 21.81 0.29
C GLU A 148 15.48 23.18 0.97
N TYR A 149 15.52 23.18 2.29
CA TYR A 149 15.81 24.39 3.06
C TYR A 149 17.26 24.84 2.84
N LYS A 150 17.45 26.14 2.58
CA LYS A 150 18.76 26.75 2.33
C LYS A 150 19.20 27.57 3.56
N PRO A 151 19.99 26.99 4.48
CA PRO A 151 20.36 27.67 5.73
C PRO A 151 21.29 28.86 5.54
N ASP A 152 22.00 28.92 4.41
CA ASP A 152 23.00 29.96 4.11
C ASP A 152 22.41 31.15 3.33
N ASP A 153 21.13 31.11 3.01
CA ASP A 153 20.42 32.15 2.26
C ASP A 153 19.47 32.91 3.21
N GLU A 154 19.81 34.17 3.52
CA GLU A 154 19.03 35.02 4.43
C GLU A 154 17.63 35.34 3.89
N ASP A 155 17.42 35.22 2.56
CA ASP A 155 16.14 35.45 1.90
C ASP A 155 15.36 34.15 1.68
N ALA A 156 15.87 32.99 2.14
CA ALA A 156 15.18 31.72 1.98
C ALA A 156 13.90 31.67 2.84
N PRO A 157 12.81 31.09 2.30
CA PRO A 157 11.58 30.91 3.07
C PRO A 157 11.81 29.99 4.27
N ASP A 158 11.04 30.20 5.33
CA ASP A 158 11.06 29.33 6.49
C ASP A 158 10.59 27.91 6.13
N ILE A 159 10.95 26.91 6.95
CA ILE A 159 10.62 25.49 6.70
C ILE A 159 9.12 25.24 6.42
N HIS A 160 8.25 25.98 7.10
CA HIS A 160 6.80 25.85 6.95
C HIS A 160 6.24 26.53 5.70
N GLU A 161 7.03 27.38 5.05
CA GLU A 161 6.70 28.16 3.85
C GLU A 161 7.31 27.56 2.56
N LEU A 162 8.23 26.59 2.67
CA LEU A 162 8.85 25.92 1.52
C LEU A 162 7.81 25.37 0.54
N GLU A 163 8.01 25.57 -0.75
CA GLU A 163 7.09 25.09 -1.78
C GLU A 163 7.06 23.55 -1.84
N LEU A 164 5.95 22.99 -2.34
CA LEU A 164 5.81 21.55 -2.56
C LEU A 164 6.45 21.18 -3.91
N THR A 165 7.21 20.10 -3.96
CA THR A 165 7.80 19.59 -5.21
C THR A 165 6.77 18.90 -6.11
N GLY A 166 5.65 18.46 -5.52
CA GLY A 166 4.64 17.63 -6.19
C GLY A 166 4.82 16.12 -5.94
N ILE A 167 5.98 15.70 -5.45
CA ILE A 167 6.23 14.31 -5.02
C ILE A 167 5.54 14.08 -3.69
N GLN A 168 4.68 13.05 -3.65
CA GLN A 168 3.91 12.73 -2.46
C GLN A 168 3.45 11.28 -2.46
N THR A 169 3.23 10.75 -1.26
CA THR A 169 2.53 9.49 -1.04
C THR A 169 1.36 9.76 -0.11
N THR A 170 0.17 9.25 -0.42
CA THR A 170 -1.02 9.44 0.40
C THR A 170 -1.88 8.19 0.36
N THR A 171 -2.40 7.80 1.52
CA THR A 171 -3.47 6.81 1.63
C THR A 171 -4.73 7.52 2.11
N GLU A 172 -5.78 7.45 1.29
CA GLU A 172 -7.13 7.87 1.63
C GLU A 172 -7.91 6.67 2.16
N TYR A 173 -8.48 6.82 3.36
CA TYR A 173 -9.38 5.86 3.98
C TYR A 173 -10.78 6.46 4.06
N THR A 174 -11.76 5.77 3.48
CA THR A 174 -13.19 6.00 3.71
C THR A 174 -13.77 4.79 4.46
N LYS A 175 -15.09 4.76 4.66
CA LYS A 175 -15.78 3.65 5.35
C LYS A 175 -15.57 2.27 4.69
N ASP A 176 -15.38 2.23 3.37
CA ASP A 176 -15.41 1.02 2.54
C ASP A 176 -14.26 0.95 1.51
N LEU A 177 -13.33 1.91 1.53
CA LEU A 177 -12.24 2.01 0.58
C LEU A 177 -10.94 2.45 1.25
N ALA A 178 -9.84 1.78 0.90
CA ALA A 178 -8.48 2.26 1.12
C ALA A 178 -7.80 2.49 -0.24
N LYS A 179 -7.41 3.73 -0.51
CA LYS A 179 -6.77 4.15 -1.78
C LYS A 179 -5.43 4.80 -1.52
N THR A 180 -4.36 4.11 -1.91
CA THR A 180 -2.98 4.63 -1.84
C THR A 180 -2.56 5.18 -3.18
N ILE A 181 -2.00 6.39 -3.20
CA ILE A 181 -1.47 7.07 -4.38
C ILE A 181 -0.04 7.49 -4.08
N ALA A 182 0.90 7.10 -4.93
CA ALA A 182 2.28 7.55 -4.91
C ALA A 182 2.59 8.30 -6.21
N VAL A 183 2.88 9.59 -6.09
CA VAL A 183 3.31 10.47 -7.18
C VAL A 183 4.82 10.62 -7.08
N THR A 184 5.56 10.13 -8.09
CA THR A 184 7.03 10.02 -8.04
C THR A 184 7.78 11.03 -8.91
N ASP A 185 7.06 11.97 -9.53
CA ASP A 185 7.62 13.08 -10.30
C ASP A 185 6.78 14.34 -10.12
N GLU A 186 7.38 15.50 -10.41
CA GLU A 186 6.79 16.82 -10.21
C GLU A 186 5.57 17.09 -11.12
N ASN A 187 5.45 16.39 -12.25
CA ASN A 187 4.39 16.57 -13.24
C ASN A 187 3.24 15.56 -13.08
N ALA A 188 3.33 14.65 -12.10
CA ALA A 188 2.39 13.55 -11.88
C ALA A 188 2.18 12.63 -13.10
N GLU A 189 3.24 12.34 -13.87
CA GLU A 189 3.22 11.37 -14.97
C GLU A 189 3.48 9.92 -14.50
N HIS A 190 4.23 9.78 -13.41
CA HIS A 190 4.62 8.54 -12.76
C HIS A 190 3.86 8.40 -11.45
N VAL A 191 2.67 7.80 -11.58
CA VAL A 191 1.74 7.59 -10.48
C VAL A 191 1.51 6.10 -10.30
N ALA A 192 1.71 5.60 -9.09
CA ALA A 192 1.28 4.27 -8.70
C ALA A 192 0.05 4.38 -7.79
N THR A 193 -0.99 3.61 -8.10
CA THR A 193 -2.22 3.56 -7.32
C THR A 193 -2.47 2.14 -6.81
N GLN A 194 -2.91 2.03 -5.57
CA GLN A 194 -3.43 0.80 -4.99
C GLN A 194 -4.82 1.08 -4.42
N VAL A 195 -5.79 0.27 -4.76
CA VAL A 195 -7.20 0.36 -4.34
C VAL A 195 -7.56 -0.96 -3.68
N ILE A 196 -8.18 -0.90 -2.50
CA ILE A 196 -8.76 -2.06 -1.80
C ILE A 196 -10.10 -1.64 -1.25
N GLY A 197 -11.18 -2.27 -1.70
CA GLY A 197 -12.52 -2.03 -1.20
C GLY A 197 -13.48 -1.62 -2.30
N ASN A 198 -14.54 -0.91 -1.93
CA ASN A 198 -15.62 -0.53 -2.82
C ASN A 198 -15.34 0.83 -3.48
N ASP A 199 -14.75 0.81 -4.68
CA ASP A 199 -14.55 2.02 -5.47
C ASP A 199 -15.90 2.51 -6.04
N PRO A 200 -16.22 3.82 -5.99
CA PRO A 200 -17.48 4.36 -6.50
C PRO A 200 -17.75 4.08 -7.98
N ASP A 201 -16.69 3.92 -8.79
CA ASP A 201 -16.79 3.73 -10.23
C ASP A 201 -16.72 2.23 -10.60
N ASP A 202 -15.87 1.46 -9.92
CA ASP A 202 -15.54 0.07 -10.27
C ASP A 202 -16.15 -1.00 -9.33
N GLY A 203 -16.68 -0.63 -8.16
CA GLY A 203 -17.26 -1.56 -7.17
C GLY A 203 -16.22 -2.20 -6.25
N LEU A 204 -16.53 -3.38 -5.69
CA LEU A 204 -15.61 -4.09 -4.78
C LEU A 204 -14.43 -4.69 -5.55
N GLU A 205 -13.24 -4.11 -5.39
CA GLU A 205 -12.04 -4.54 -6.07
C GLU A 205 -10.76 -4.47 -5.22
N ILE A 206 -9.75 -5.23 -5.66
CA ILE A 206 -8.34 -5.00 -5.34
C ILE A 206 -7.63 -4.65 -6.65
N LYS A 207 -7.13 -3.43 -6.77
CA LYS A 207 -6.51 -2.91 -7.99
C LYS A 207 -5.15 -2.30 -7.72
N HIS A 208 -4.17 -2.67 -8.54
CA HIS A 208 -2.87 -2.02 -8.63
C HIS A 208 -2.74 -1.41 -10.03
N ASP A 209 -2.41 -0.13 -10.11
CA ASP A 209 -2.22 0.61 -11.35
C ASP A 209 -0.86 1.32 -11.32
N VAL A 210 -0.10 1.21 -12.40
CA VAL A 210 1.14 1.98 -12.60
C VAL A 210 1.01 2.80 -13.88
N SER A 211 0.83 4.11 -13.71
CA SER A 211 0.71 5.12 -14.77
C SER A 211 -0.33 4.78 -15.85
N GLY A 212 -1.37 4.01 -15.54
CA GLY A 212 -2.36 3.50 -16.50
C GLY A 212 -1.77 2.57 -17.58
N LYS A 213 -0.52 2.14 -17.44
CA LYS A 213 0.18 1.28 -18.41
C LYS A 213 0.19 -0.18 -18.02
N SER A 214 0.23 -0.44 -16.72
CA SER A 214 0.20 -1.77 -16.14
C SER A 214 -0.85 -1.82 -15.05
N THR A 215 -1.75 -2.79 -15.13
CA THR A 215 -2.83 -2.96 -14.17
C THR A 215 -2.92 -4.41 -13.69
N SER A 216 -3.35 -4.58 -12.45
CA SER A 216 -3.72 -5.85 -11.86
C SER A 216 -4.98 -5.64 -11.06
N THR A 217 -6.10 -6.21 -11.49
CA THR A 217 -7.42 -6.05 -10.88
C THR A 217 -7.96 -7.42 -10.48
N MET A 218 -8.57 -7.48 -9.30
CA MET A 218 -9.31 -8.64 -8.80
C MET A 218 -10.66 -8.17 -8.31
N THR A 219 -11.72 -8.76 -8.85
CA THR A 219 -13.12 -8.54 -8.46
C THR A 219 -13.70 -9.84 -7.90
N GLU A 220 -14.99 -9.85 -7.57
CA GLU A 220 -15.70 -11.09 -7.25
C GLU A 220 -15.87 -12.03 -8.46
N ASP A 221 -15.83 -11.48 -9.67
CA ASP A 221 -16.14 -12.20 -10.91
C ASP A 221 -14.89 -12.65 -11.67
N ASP A 222 -13.80 -11.89 -11.59
CA ASP A 222 -12.60 -12.11 -12.39
C ASP A 222 -11.28 -11.60 -11.77
N ILE A 223 -10.18 -12.04 -12.38
CA ILE A 223 -8.83 -11.53 -12.14
C ILE A 223 -8.24 -11.12 -13.49
N VAL A 224 -7.79 -9.88 -13.60
CA VAL A 224 -7.26 -9.30 -14.85
C VAL A 224 -5.86 -8.70 -14.61
N LEU A 225 -4.90 -9.05 -15.47
CA LEU A 225 -3.56 -8.44 -15.52
C LEU A 225 -3.35 -7.85 -16.91
N GLU A 226 -3.01 -6.56 -17.02
CA GLU A 226 -2.81 -5.90 -18.31
C GLU A 226 -1.48 -5.14 -18.39
N HIS A 227 -0.86 -5.16 -19.56
CA HIS A 227 0.28 -4.31 -19.90
C HIS A 227 0.38 -4.10 -21.42
N ASP A 228 0.12 -2.87 -21.89
CA ASP A 228 0.07 -2.51 -23.31
C ASP A 228 -0.85 -3.45 -24.12
N LYS A 229 -0.28 -4.43 -24.83
CA LYS A 229 -1.03 -5.42 -25.64
C LYS A 229 -1.18 -6.77 -24.95
N ALA A 230 -0.50 -6.96 -23.82
CA ALA A 230 -0.58 -8.16 -23.03
C ALA A 230 -1.79 -8.06 -22.09
N ASN A 231 -2.58 -9.12 -22.03
CA ASN A 231 -3.71 -9.23 -21.12
C ASN A 231 -3.80 -10.69 -20.63
N VAL A 232 -4.05 -10.90 -19.35
CA VAL A 232 -4.40 -12.19 -18.77
C VAL A 232 -5.70 -12.01 -18.02
N THR A 233 -6.70 -12.83 -18.32
CA THR A 233 -8.00 -12.80 -17.66
C THR A 233 -8.34 -14.20 -17.15
N LEU A 234 -8.71 -14.32 -15.89
CA LEU A 234 -9.25 -15.53 -15.29
C LEU A 234 -10.67 -15.20 -14.84
N ASP A 235 -11.67 -15.86 -15.42
CA ASP A 235 -13.08 -15.69 -15.06
C ASP A 235 -13.73 -17.05 -14.76
N GLY A 236 -15.01 -17.05 -14.39
CA GLY A 236 -15.74 -18.28 -14.06
C GLY A 236 -15.92 -19.27 -15.23
N SER A 237 -15.55 -18.90 -16.45
CA SER A 237 -15.73 -19.69 -17.68
C SER A 237 -14.43 -20.12 -18.34
N GLN A 238 -13.38 -19.29 -18.27
CA GLN A 238 -12.14 -19.50 -19.01
C GLN A 238 -10.92 -18.87 -18.32
N ALA A 239 -9.74 -19.37 -18.68
CA ALA A 239 -8.46 -18.72 -18.44
C ALA A 239 -7.86 -18.27 -19.77
N LYS A 240 -7.63 -16.97 -19.92
CA LYS A 240 -7.25 -16.32 -21.17
C LYS A 240 -5.92 -15.60 -21.01
N MET A 241 -5.02 -15.77 -21.98
CA MET A 241 -3.78 -15.01 -22.11
C MET A 241 -3.68 -14.47 -23.53
N GLU A 242 -3.51 -13.17 -23.69
CA GLU A 242 -3.49 -12.48 -24.97
C GLU A 242 -2.22 -11.64 -25.13
N MET A 243 -1.74 -11.56 -26.37
CA MET A 243 -0.69 -10.64 -26.79
C MET A 243 -1.07 -10.06 -28.16
N GLY A 244 -1.77 -8.93 -28.13
CA GLY A 244 -2.32 -8.30 -29.33
C GLY A 244 -3.33 -9.21 -30.05
N LYS A 245 -2.89 -9.84 -31.16
CA LYS A 245 -3.73 -10.75 -31.95
C LYS A 245 -3.63 -12.21 -31.52
N SER A 246 -2.57 -12.60 -30.82
CA SER A 246 -2.37 -13.98 -30.38
C SER A 246 -3.06 -14.23 -29.04
N ALA A 247 -3.63 -15.42 -28.86
CA ALA A 247 -4.29 -15.82 -27.62
C ALA A 247 -4.04 -17.29 -27.29
N VAL A 248 -4.02 -17.59 -25.99
CA VAL A 248 -4.17 -18.93 -25.40
C VAL A 248 -5.38 -18.87 -24.49
N ILE A 249 -6.38 -19.73 -24.74
CA ILE A 249 -7.64 -19.75 -24.00
C ILE A 249 -7.89 -21.17 -23.51
N ALA A 250 -8.03 -21.36 -22.21
CA ALA A 250 -8.42 -22.63 -21.62
C ALA A 250 -9.87 -22.54 -21.13
N GLU A 251 -10.72 -23.37 -21.70
CA GLU A 251 -12.09 -23.63 -21.25
C GLU A 251 -12.17 -25.05 -20.68
N ASP A 252 -13.28 -25.42 -20.02
CA ASP A 252 -13.46 -26.77 -19.52
C ASP A 252 -13.29 -27.83 -20.63
N GLY A 253 -12.27 -28.66 -20.49
CA GLY A 253 -11.93 -29.74 -21.42
C GLY A 253 -11.24 -29.35 -22.73
N THR A 254 -11.07 -28.05 -23.05
CA THR A 254 -10.50 -27.59 -24.33
C THR A 254 -9.55 -26.41 -24.16
N VAL A 255 -8.38 -26.47 -24.79
CA VAL A 255 -7.46 -25.33 -24.90
C VAL A 255 -7.40 -24.85 -26.36
N TYR A 256 -7.52 -23.55 -26.57
CA TYR A 256 -7.35 -22.88 -27.85
C TYR A 256 -6.02 -22.13 -27.87
N VAL A 257 -5.28 -22.24 -28.98
CA VAL A 257 -4.03 -21.50 -29.20
C VAL A 257 -4.05 -20.93 -30.62
N GLY A 258 -3.94 -19.62 -30.81
CA GLY A 258 -3.94 -19.06 -32.15
C GLY A 258 -4.19 -17.56 -32.22
N SER A 259 -4.39 -17.04 -33.42
CA SER A 259 -4.82 -15.67 -33.67
C SER A 259 -6.33 -15.48 -33.44
N LYS A 260 -6.74 -14.31 -32.96
CA LYS A 260 -8.14 -13.85 -32.90
C LYS A 260 -8.83 -13.76 -34.27
N SER A 261 -8.07 -13.83 -35.37
CA SER A 261 -8.51 -13.34 -36.67
C SER A 261 -9.25 -14.33 -37.58
N GLY A 262 -9.50 -15.59 -37.19
CA GLY A 262 -10.30 -16.44 -38.09
C GLY A 262 -9.50 -17.09 -39.23
N THR A 263 -8.17 -16.91 -39.28
CA THR A 263 -7.34 -17.18 -40.46
C THR A 263 -6.10 -18.03 -40.22
N ASP A 264 -5.92 -18.63 -39.04
CA ASP A 264 -4.71 -19.44 -38.81
C ASP A 264 -4.89 -20.85 -39.41
N ASP A 265 -4.25 -21.03 -40.57
CA ASP A 265 -4.32 -22.16 -41.51
C ASP A 265 -3.86 -23.53 -40.96
N ALA A 266 -3.60 -23.68 -39.67
CA ALA A 266 -3.00 -24.90 -39.12
C ALA A 266 -3.89 -26.15 -39.26
N VAL A 267 -5.20 -25.99 -39.49
CA VAL A 267 -6.15 -27.08 -39.77
C VAL A 267 -6.11 -27.54 -41.26
N LEU A 268 -5.47 -26.78 -42.17
CA LEU A 268 -5.37 -27.15 -43.58
C LEU A 268 -4.43 -28.34 -43.83
N GLY A 269 -3.49 -28.65 -42.94
CA GLY A 269 -2.52 -29.74 -43.14
C GLY A 269 -3.18 -31.12 -43.31
N GLN A 270 -4.19 -31.44 -42.49
CA GLN A 270 -4.91 -32.72 -42.56
C GLN A 270 -5.81 -32.80 -43.79
N GLN A 271 -6.49 -31.69 -44.12
CA GLN A 271 -7.37 -31.61 -45.30
C GLN A 271 -6.55 -31.68 -46.58
N LEU A 272 -5.43 -30.97 -46.65
CA LEU A 272 -4.49 -31.03 -47.77
C LEU A 272 -3.90 -32.44 -47.91
N ALA A 273 -3.52 -33.10 -46.81
CA ALA A 273 -3.02 -34.47 -46.88
C ALA A 273 -4.08 -35.45 -47.41
N THR A 274 -5.34 -35.27 -47.03
CA THR A 274 -6.46 -36.06 -47.60
C THR A 274 -6.61 -35.82 -49.09
N ILE A 275 -6.66 -34.55 -49.53
CA ILE A 275 -6.78 -34.16 -50.94
C ILE A 275 -5.61 -34.71 -51.77
N LEU A 276 -4.37 -34.59 -51.28
CA LEU A 276 -3.19 -35.10 -51.96
C LEU A 276 -3.18 -36.63 -52.02
N SER A 277 -3.61 -37.32 -50.96
CA SER A 277 -3.75 -38.77 -50.92
C SER A 277 -4.78 -39.27 -51.94
N ASP A 278 -5.90 -38.56 -52.09
CA ASP A 278 -6.96 -38.87 -53.06
C ASP A 278 -6.49 -38.62 -54.49
N LEU A 279 -5.82 -37.49 -54.75
CA LEU A 279 -5.22 -37.18 -56.05
C LEU A 279 -4.23 -38.26 -56.49
N VAL A 280 -3.32 -38.67 -55.60
CA VAL A 280 -2.36 -39.77 -55.89
C VAL A 280 -3.11 -41.09 -56.12
N GLY A 281 -4.21 -41.32 -55.40
CA GLY A 281 -5.10 -42.46 -55.63
C GLY A 281 -5.68 -42.48 -57.04
N TYR A 282 -6.22 -41.35 -57.51
CA TYR A 282 -6.77 -41.22 -58.87
C TYR A 282 -5.69 -41.38 -59.95
N LEU A 283 -4.51 -40.80 -59.75
CA LEU A 283 -3.38 -40.97 -60.68
C LEU A 283 -2.93 -42.43 -60.79
N GLY A 284 -2.97 -43.18 -59.68
CA GLY A 284 -2.64 -44.60 -59.64
C GLY A 284 -3.65 -45.51 -60.38
N GLN A 285 -4.86 -45.02 -60.65
CA GLN A 285 -5.92 -45.74 -61.39
C GLN A 285 -5.91 -45.46 -62.90
N MET A 286 -5.06 -44.54 -63.37
CA MET A 286 -4.97 -44.23 -64.79
C MET A 286 -4.51 -45.44 -65.60
N MET A 287 -5.09 -45.63 -66.78
CA MET A 287 -4.69 -46.65 -67.76
C MET A 287 -4.01 -45.95 -68.93
N THR A 288 -2.84 -46.43 -69.35
CA THR A 288 -2.14 -45.94 -70.54
C THR A 288 -2.46 -46.84 -71.73
N PRO A 289 -2.75 -46.27 -72.92
CA PRO A 289 -2.98 -47.06 -74.12
C PRO A 289 -1.67 -47.72 -74.57
N THR A 290 -1.67 -49.05 -74.68
CA THR A 290 -0.51 -49.82 -75.18
C THR A 290 -0.93 -50.73 -76.34
N MET A 291 0.05 -51.27 -77.08
CA MET A 291 -0.17 -52.26 -78.16
C MET A 291 -0.88 -53.55 -77.67
N MET A 292 -0.94 -53.79 -76.35
CA MET A 292 -1.60 -54.96 -75.72
C MET A 292 -2.92 -54.59 -75.02
N GLY A 293 -3.48 -53.42 -75.32
CA GLY A 293 -4.65 -52.84 -74.65
C GLY A 293 -4.27 -51.84 -73.56
N PRO A 294 -5.24 -51.20 -72.89
CA PRO A 294 -4.96 -50.26 -71.82
C PRO A 294 -4.28 -51.01 -70.65
N GLN A 295 -3.12 -50.53 -70.20
CA GLN A 295 -2.39 -51.10 -69.07
C GLN A 295 -2.10 -50.01 -68.02
N PRO A 296 -2.04 -50.36 -66.72
CA PRO A 296 -1.63 -49.39 -65.71
C PRO A 296 -0.16 -48.96 -65.93
N PRO A 297 0.20 -47.72 -65.55
CA PRO A 297 1.54 -47.17 -65.78
C PRO A 297 2.55 -47.79 -64.81
N ALA A 298 3.03 -49.00 -65.14
CA ALA A 298 3.90 -49.82 -64.31
C ALA A 298 5.17 -49.08 -63.80
N ASN A 299 5.73 -48.18 -64.62
CA ASN A 299 6.97 -47.47 -64.33
C ASN A 299 6.83 -46.37 -63.25
N VAL A 300 5.60 -45.96 -62.89
CA VAL A 300 5.34 -44.88 -61.91
C VAL A 300 4.41 -45.29 -60.78
N LEU A 301 3.77 -46.46 -60.87
CA LEU A 301 2.84 -46.96 -59.85
C LEU A 301 3.52 -47.11 -58.47
N ALA A 302 4.75 -47.62 -58.44
CA ALA A 302 5.53 -47.75 -57.20
C ALA A 302 5.84 -46.40 -56.55
N SER A 303 6.11 -45.37 -57.37
CA SER A 303 6.37 -44.00 -56.91
C SER A 303 5.11 -43.37 -56.31
N PHE A 304 3.93 -43.63 -56.88
CA PHE A 304 2.65 -43.16 -56.33
C PHE A 304 2.30 -43.86 -55.01
N ILE A 305 2.52 -45.17 -54.88
CA ILE A 305 2.31 -45.90 -53.62
C ILE A 305 3.23 -45.34 -52.52
N ALA A 306 4.50 -45.14 -52.84
CA ALA A 306 5.47 -44.57 -51.89
C ALA A 306 5.11 -43.12 -51.49
N LEU A 307 4.66 -42.30 -52.43
CA LEU A 307 4.22 -40.93 -52.15
C LEU A 307 2.95 -40.91 -51.28
N LYS A 308 1.97 -41.76 -51.57
CA LYS A 308 0.76 -41.90 -50.77
C LYS A 308 1.07 -42.31 -49.33
N ALA A 309 1.99 -43.26 -49.14
CA ALA A 309 2.45 -43.67 -47.82
C ALA A 309 3.13 -42.53 -47.05
N LYS A 310 3.96 -41.70 -47.72
CA LYS A 310 4.54 -40.49 -47.12
C LYS A 310 3.49 -39.47 -46.71
N ILE A 311 2.49 -39.21 -47.55
CA ILE A 311 1.37 -38.30 -47.25
C ILE A 311 0.58 -38.79 -46.02
N GLN A 312 0.29 -40.09 -45.94
CA GLN A 312 -0.40 -40.69 -44.79
C GLN A 312 0.44 -40.65 -43.51
N SER A 313 1.76 -40.86 -43.61
CA SER A 313 2.68 -40.69 -42.49
C SER A 313 2.74 -39.24 -41.99
N PHE A 314 2.66 -38.25 -42.90
CA PHE A 314 2.61 -36.84 -42.53
C PHE A 314 1.27 -36.44 -41.88
N ALA A 315 0.15 -36.96 -42.40
CA ALA A 315 -1.18 -36.73 -41.83
C ALA A 315 -1.32 -37.31 -40.41
N SER A 316 -0.72 -38.48 -40.16
CA SER A 316 -0.75 -39.11 -38.84
C SER A 316 0.14 -38.38 -37.83
N SER A 317 1.28 -37.83 -38.25
CA SER A 317 2.20 -37.11 -37.35
C SER A 317 1.64 -35.78 -36.82
N HIS A 318 0.74 -35.11 -37.55
CA HIS A 318 0.13 -33.84 -37.13
C HIS A 318 -1.10 -34.01 -36.22
N SER A 319 -1.71 -35.20 -36.22
CA SER A 319 -2.90 -35.49 -35.38
C SER A 319 -2.62 -35.49 -33.87
N GLY A 320 -1.35 -35.60 -33.46
CA GLY A 320 -0.96 -35.64 -32.05
C GLY A 320 -0.91 -34.27 -31.36
N PHE A 321 -0.66 -33.19 -32.12
CA PHE A 321 -0.64 -31.81 -31.59
C PHE A 321 -2.03 -31.17 -31.62
N LEU A 322 -2.81 -31.43 -32.68
CA LEU A 322 -4.18 -30.95 -32.85
C LEU A 322 -5.18 -32.03 -32.42
N THR A 323 -5.33 -32.21 -31.12
CA THR A 323 -6.28 -33.18 -30.54
C THR A 323 -7.55 -32.47 -30.07
N LYS A 324 -8.60 -33.21 -29.69
CA LYS A 324 -9.79 -32.62 -29.00
C LYS A 324 -9.42 -31.72 -27.81
N LYS A 325 -8.23 -31.94 -27.22
CA LYS A 325 -7.72 -31.20 -26.05
C LYS A 325 -7.03 -29.89 -26.41
N VAL A 326 -6.49 -29.73 -27.63
CA VAL A 326 -5.81 -28.51 -28.10
C VAL A 326 -6.28 -28.18 -29.51
N GLN A 327 -7.08 -27.13 -29.63
CA GLN A 327 -7.55 -26.60 -30.90
C GLN A 327 -6.73 -25.37 -31.28
N ILE A 328 -6.49 -25.17 -32.57
CA ILE A 328 -6.04 -23.86 -33.04
C ILE A 328 -7.28 -23.03 -33.28
N GLN A 329 -7.35 -21.88 -32.62
CA GLN A 329 -8.49 -20.98 -32.77
C GLN A 329 -8.57 -20.63 -34.26
N LYS A 330 -9.70 -21.00 -34.88
CA LYS A 330 -9.92 -20.72 -36.30
C LYS A 330 -9.80 -19.24 -36.50
#